data_AF-A0A915YJW6-F1
#
_entry.id   AF-A0A915YJW6-F1
#
_cell.length_a   1.000
_cell.length_b   1.000
_cell.length_c   1.000
_cell.angle_alpha   90.00
_cell.angle_beta   90.00
_cell.angle_gamma   90.00
#
_symmetry.space_group_name_H-M   'P 1'
#
loop_
_entity.id
_entity.type
_entity.pdbx_description
1 polymer ?
#
loop_
_entity_poly.entity_id
_entity_poly.type
_entity_poly.pdbx_seq_one_letter_code
_entity_poly.pdbx_strand_id
1 'polypeptide(L)'
;MQITSIRLRHYNPSMGPSERIISYTLQNKSPHEEVFQQLLASSSVNETTDFKAFLAAYKNNNKALLEQIYAANYTGALNEGQTISQLRITLEDNTQIEISDLRIVKLSGYYHTFIQYLVQHGTRSELGKKDDRSPI
;
A
#
# COMPACT_ATOMS: atom_id res chain seq x y z
N MET A 1 -2.92 -7.69 17.14
CA MET A 1 -2.81 -6.90 15.91
C MET A 1 -2.37 -7.83 14.80
N GLN A 2 -3.35 -8.25 14.01
CA GLN A 2 -3.17 -9.09 12.86
C GLN A 2 -3.70 -8.35 11.62
N ILE A 3 -2.96 -8.46 10.51
CA ILE A 3 -3.40 -7.98 9.19
C ILE A 3 -4.22 -9.09 8.54
N THR A 4 -5.41 -8.79 8.01
CA THR A 4 -6.26 -9.75 7.31
C THR A 4 -6.11 -9.66 5.80
N SER A 5 -5.79 -8.48 5.27
CA SER A 5 -5.47 -8.31 3.85
C SER A 5 -4.64 -7.06 3.60
N ILE A 6 -3.85 -7.10 2.53
CA ILE A 6 -3.17 -5.93 1.98
C ILE A 6 -3.55 -5.79 0.51
N ARG A 7 -3.83 -4.56 0.10
CA ARG A 7 -4.01 -4.16 -1.29
C ARG A 7 -3.00 -3.07 -1.65
N LEU A 8 -2.21 -3.33 -2.67
CA LEU A 8 -1.37 -2.34 -3.33
C LEU A 8 -2.09 -1.87 -4.60
N ARG A 9 -2.29 -0.57 -4.75
CA ARG A 9 -2.93 0.03 -5.93
C ARG A 9 -1.98 1.03 -6.58
N HIS A 10 -1.73 0.87 -7.87
CA HIS A 10 -1.02 1.83 -8.71
C HIS A 10 -2.03 2.56 -9.59
N TYR A 11 -1.98 3.89 -9.63
CA TYR A 11 -2.85 4.71 -10.46
C TYR A 11 -2.19 6.04 -10.85
N ASN A 12 -2.62 6.63 -11.96
CA ASN A 12 -2.04 7.84 -12.54
C ASN A 12 -3.13 8.92 -12.63
N PRO A 13 -3.36 9.70 -11.56
CA PRO A 13 -4.51 10.61 -11.51
C PRO A 13 -4.43 11.74 -12.55
N SER A 14 -3.22 12.10 -13.01
CA SER A 14 -3.02 13.13 -14.03
C SER A 14 -3.53 12.73 -15.42
N MET A 15 -3.84 11.44 -15.65
CA MET A 15 -4.29 10.92 -16.95
C MET A 15 -5.81 11.01 -17.13
N GLY A 16 -6.55 11.45 -16.11
CA GLY A 16 -8.00 11.65 -16.17
C GLY A 16 -8.74 10.41 -16.70
N PRO A 17 -9.54 10.51 -17.79
CA PRO A 17 -10.26 9.38 -18.38
C PRO A 17 -9.39 8.22 -18.89
N SER A 18 -8.09 8.46 -19.11
CA SER A 18 -7.11 7.44 -19.53
C SER A 18 -6.38 6.82 -18.34
N GLU A 19 -6.85 7.04 -17.12
CA GLU A 19 -6.26 6.46 -15.92
C GLU A 19 -6.27 4.93 -15.99
N ARG A 20 -5.09 4.37 -15.76
CA ARG A 20 -4.89 2.93 -15.59
C ARG A 20 -4.69 2.65 -14.12
N ILE A 21 -5.59 1.86 -13.55
CA ILE A 21 -5.52 1.42 -12.16
C ILE A 21 -5.14 -0.06 -12.15
N ILE A 22 -4.01 -0.38 -11.56
CA ILE A 22 -3.57 -1.76 -11.32
C ILE A 22 -3.64 -2.01 -9.82
N SER A 23 -4.23 -3.10 -9.40
CA SER A 23 -4.30 -3.49 -8.00
C SER A 23 -3.81 -4.92 -7.80
N TYR A 24 -3.06 -5.13 -6.72
CA TYR A 24 -2.66 -6.44 -6.22
C TYR A 24 -3.23 -6.60 -4.82
N THR A 25 -3.91 -7.70 -4.55
CA THR A 25 -4.50 -7.97 -3.23
C THR A 25 -4.07 -9.34 -2.73
N LEU A 26 -3.61 -9.42 -1.49
CA LEU A 26 -3.30 -10.68 -0.82
C LEU A 26 -4.08 -10.76 0.48
N GLN A 27 -4.73 -11.90 0.72
CA GLN A 27 -5.39 -12.22 1.98
C GLN A 27 -4.40 -12.95 2.90
N ASN A 28 -4.43 -12.64 4.19
CA ASN A 28 -3.65 -13.35 5.18
C ASN A 28 -4.35 -14.67 5.54
N LYS A 29 -4.10 -15.69 4.73
CA LYS A 29 -4.60 -17.06 4.85
C LYS A 29 -3.53 -18.01 4.31
N SER A 30 -3.61 -19.28 4.67
CA SER A 30 -2.68 -20.30 4.19
C SER A 30 -2.60 -20.31 2.68
N PRO A 31 -1.38 -20.28 2.09
CA PRO A 31 -0.05 -20.46 2.72
C PRO A 31 0.69 -19.17 3.12
N HIS A 32 0.02 -18.02 3.20
CA HIS A 32 0.65 -16.70 3.23
C HIS A 32 0.97 -16.16 4.63
N GLU A 33 0.60 -16.84 5.72
CA GLU A 33 0.66 -16.27 7.06
C GLU A 33 2.05 -15.79 7.45
N GLU A 34 3.07 -16.58 7.14
CA GLU A 34 4.46 -16.26 7.48
C GLU A 34 4.92 -14.94 6.83
N VAL A 35 4.50 -14.70 5.58
CA VAL A 35 4.85 -13.49 4.84
C VAL A 35 4.26 -12.23 5.49
N PHE A 36 3.05 -12.32 6.04
CA PHE A 36 2.46 -11.22 6.82
C PHE A 36 3.13 -11.03 8.19
N GLN A 37 3.53 -12.12 8.86
CA GLN A 37 4.27 -12.03 10.12
C GLN A 37 5.64 -11.40 9.92
N GLN A 38 6.38 -11.80 8.88
CA GLN A 38 7.68 -11.22 8.52
C GLN A 38 7.53 -9.75 8.12
N LEU A 39 6.48 -9.37 7.39
CA LEU A 39 6.17 -7.97 7.08
C LEU A 39 6.03 -7.13 8.36
N LEU A 40 5.27 -7.60 9.34
CA LEU A 40 5.08 -6.90 10.62
C LEU A 40 6.35 -6.83 11.47
N ALA A 41 7.15 -7.89 11.47
CA ALA A 41 8.32 -8.02 12.33
C ALA A 41 9.56 -7.30 11.79
N SER A 42 9.72 -7.23 10.47
CA SER A 42 10.99 -6.89 9.83
C SER A 42 10.89 -5.73 8.84
N SER A 43 9.83 -4.93 8.91
CA SER A 43 9.67 -3.73 8.08
C SER A 43 9.57 -2.47 8.92
N SER A 44 10.01 -1.36 8.34
CA SER A 44 9.98 -0.05 9.00
C SER A 44 9.48 1.04 8.04
N VAL A 45 8.99 2.11 8.65
CA VAL A 45 8.54 3.36 8.03
C VAL A 45 9.59 4.43 8.32
N ASN A 46 10.06 5.10 7.27
CA ASN A 46 11.06 6.16 7.32
C ASN A 46 12.34 5.74 8.07
N GLU A 47 12.70 4.45 8.02
CA GLU A 47 13.85 3.84 8.71
C GLU A 47 13.89 4.03 10.23
N THR A 48 12.85 4.60 10.82
CA THR A 48 12.83 5.11 12.21
C THR A 48 11.70 4.53 13.03
N THR A 49 10.59 4.13 12.39
CA THR A 49 9.42 3.59 13.08
C THR A 49 9.15 2.17 12.58
N ASP A 50 9.02 1.20 13.49
CA ASP A 50 8.60 -0.14 13.13
C ASP A 50 7.23 -0.13 12.44
N PHE A 51 7.06 -0.93 11.39
CA PHE A 51 5.79 -0.98 10.66
C PHE A 51 4.63 -1.38 11.57
N LYS A 52 4.86 -2.31 12.49
CA LYS A 52 3.90 -2.69 13.54
C LYS A 52 3.50 -1.50 14.42
N ALA A 53 4.45 -0.68 14.85
CA ALA A 53 4.19 0.50 15.67
C ALA A 53 3.39 1.57 14.89
N PHE A 54 3.71 1.76 13.61
CA PHE A 54 2.96 2.64 12.72
C PHE A 54 1.49 2.23 12.57
N LEU A 55 1.20 0.95 12.36
CA LEU A 55 -0.18 0.46 12.29
C LEU A 55 -0.92 0.60 13.64
N ALA A 56 -0.21 0.38 14.75
CA ALA A 56 -0.77 0.61 16.08
C ALA A 56 -1.08 2.11 16.31
N ALA A 57 -0.26 3.02 15.80
CA ALA A 57 -0.50 4.46 15.86
C ALA A 57 -1.81 4.85 15.15
N TYR A 58 -2.05 4.28 13.96
CA TYR A 58 -3.33 4.44 13.25
C TYR A 58 -4.51 3.88 14.05
N LYS A 59 -4.42 2.64 14.52
CA LYS A 59 -5.48 1.99 15.30
C LYS A 59 -5.84 2.77 16.57
N ASN A 60 -4.84 3.37 17.22
CA ASN A 60 -5.01 4.09 18.47
C ASN A 60 -5.23 5.61 18.28
N ASN A 61 -5.37 6.09 17.03
CA ASN A 61 -5.46 7.52 16.71
C ASN A 61 -4.34 8.37 17.33
N ASN A 62 -3.12 7.85 17.38
CA ASN A 62 -1.95 8.56 17.91
C ASN A 62 -1.47 9.63 16.90
N LYS A 63 -2.16 10.77 16.90
CA LYS A 63 -1.92 11.88 15.96
C LYS A 63 -0.49 12.40 16.02
N ALA A 64 0.08 12.56 17.22
CA ALA A 64 1.43 13.09 17.40
C ALA A 64 2.49 12.23 16.68
N LEU A 65 2.40 10.91 16.81
CA LEU A 65 3.33 10.00 16.13
C LEU A 65 3.11 10.01 14.61
N LEU A 66 1.86 10.04 14.15
CA LEU A 66 1.57 10.11 12.71
C LEU A 66 2.07 11.41 12.09
N GLU A 67 1.84 12.54 12.75
CA GLU A 67 2.35 13.85 12.33
C GLU A 67 3.87 13.86 12.25
N GLN A 68 4.57 13.28 13.24
CA GLN A 68 6.03 13.14 13.21
C GLN A 68 6.50 12.31 12.01
N ILE A 69 5.82 11.19 11.72
CA ILE A 69 6.17 10.30 10.60
C ILE A 69 5.98 11.01 9.27
N TYR A 70 4.87 11.74 9.09
CA TYR A 70 4.57 12.44 7.84
C TYR A 70 5.35 13.74 7.65
N ALA A 71 5.70 14.44 8.73
CA ALA A 71 6.50 15.67 8.67
C ALA A 71 7.90 15.43 8.10
N ALA A 72 8.45 14.22 8.27
CA ALA A 72 9.79 13.89 7.85
C ALA A 72 9.98 13.70 6.33
N ASN A 73 8.92 13.51 5.54
CA ASN A 73 9.03 13.01 4.17
C ASN A 73 8.01 13.59 3.17
N TYR A 74 7.90 14.92 3.06
CA TYR A 74 7.14 15.52 1.96
C TYR A 74 7.93 15.50 0.64
N THR A 75 7.45 14.75 -0.35
CA THR A 75 8.07 14.66 -1.69
C THR A 75 7.21 15.35 -2.75
N GLY A 76 7.10 16.68 -2.66
CA GLY A 76 6.76 17.57 -3.78
C GLY A 76 5.45 17.31 -4.55
N ALA A 77 5.28 18.02 -5.68
CA ALA A 77 4.10 17.90 -6.53
C ALA A 77 4.15 16.63 -7.42
N LEU A 78 2.99 16.13 -7.81
CA LEU A 78 2.85 15.09 -8.85
C LEU A 78 3.12 15.70 -10.22
N ASN A 79 4.12 15.18 -10.92
CA ASN A 79 4.32 15.49 -12.32
C ASN A 79 3.34 14.68 -13.19
N GLU A 80 3.02 15.20 -14.37
CA GLU A 80 2.18 14.50 -15.34
C GLU A 80 2.77 13.12 -15.70
N GLY A 81 1.90 12.12 -15.76
CA GLY A 81 2.27 10.74 -16.08
C GLY A 81 2.85 9.96 -14.90
N GLN A 82 3.10 10.58 -13.75
CA GLN A 82 3.56 9.86 -12.57
C GLN A 82 2.49 8.93 -11.98
N THR A 83 2.96 7.78 -11.51
CA THR A 83 2.15 6.79 -10.83
C THR A 83 2.19 7.01 -9.32
N ILE A 84 1.02 7.10 -8.72
CA ILE A 84 0.84 6.99 -7.27
C ILE A 84 0.67 5.53 -6.93
N SER A 85 1.40 5.09 -5.90
CA SER A 85 1.16 3.80 -5.26
C SER A 85 0.45 4.05 -3.95
N GLN A 86 -0.74 3.48 -3.78
CA GLN A 86 -1.51 3.49 -2.55
C GLN A 86 -1.42 2.11 -1.89
N LEU A 87 -1.27 2.08 -0.58
CA LEU A 87 -1.33 0.86 0.22
C LEU A 87 -2.55 0.91 1.13
N ARG A 88 -3.41 -0.10 1.04
CA ARG A 88 -4.52 -0.31 1.97
C ARG A 88 -4.29 -1.59 2.76
N ILE A 89 -4.41 -1.49 4.07
CA ILE A 89 -4.17 -2.57 5.02
C ILE A 89 -5.45 -2.75 5.82
N THR A 90 -6.00 -3.95 5.82
CA THR A 90 -7.16 -4.30 6.64
C THR A 90 -6.69 -5.10 7.84
N LEU A 91 -7.13 -4.72 9.03
CA LEU A 91 -6.83 -5.43 10.28
C LEU A 91 -7.95 -6.41 10.65
N GLU A 92 -7.70 -7.25 11.66
CA GLU A 92 -8.65 -8.24 12.21
C GLU A 92 -9.96 -7.64 12.73
N ASP A 93 -9.96 -6.39 13.18
CA ASP A 93 -11.13 -5.65 13.65
C ASP A 93 -11.84 -4.85 12.54
N ASN A 94 -11.52 -5.14 11.28
CA ASN A 94 -11.98 -4.42 10.09
C ASN A 94 -11.49 -2.96 9.98
N THR A 95 -10.58 -2.51 10.86
CA THR A 95 -9.92 -1.21 10.68
C THR A 95 -9.18 -1.19 9.36
N GLN A 96 -9.44 -0.16 8.54
CA GLN A 96 -8.72 0.07 7.29
C GLN A 96 -7.73 1.20 7.47
N ILE A 97 -6.46 0.89 7.28
CA ILE A 97 -5.37 1.85 7.27
C ILE A 97 -5.00 2.08 5.82
N GLU A 98 -5.08 3.33 5.37
CA GLU A 98 -4.76 3.71 4.01
C GLU A 98 -3.60 4.71 4.00
N ILE A 99 -2.56 4.36 3.26
CA ILE A 99 -1.48 5.26 2.87
C ILE A 99 -1.77 5.64 1.42
N SER A 100 -2.35 6.82 1.23
CA SER A 100 -2.85 7.28 -0.07
C SER A 100 -1.74 7.49 -1.10
N ASP A 101 -0.53 7.80 -0.64
CA ASP A 101 0.64 7.99 -1.48
C ASP A 101 1.89 7.46 -0.78
N LEU A 102 2.43 6.34 -1.28
CA LEU A 102 3.64 5.72 -0.74
C LEU A 102 4.91 6.55 -0.97
N ARG A 103 4.86 7.68 -1.69
CA ARG A 103 6.02 8.58 -1.82
C ARG A 103 6.27 9.42 -0.58
N ILE A 104 5.25 9.59 0.28
CA ILE A 104 5.34 10.39 1.50
C ILE A 104 5.88 9.60 2.69
N VAL A 105 6.05 8.28 2.54
CA VAL A 105 6.62 7.40 3.55
C VAL A 105 7.55 6.38 2.91
N LYS A 106 8.77 6.26 3.40
CA LYS A 106 9.74 5.26 2.94
C LYS A 106 9.51 3.95 3.68
N LEU A 107 8.84 3.00 3.04
CA LEU A 107 8.73 1.62 3.56
C LEU A 107 9.99 0.83 3.20
N SER A 108 10.62 0.22 4.21
CA SER A 108 11.90 -0.48 4.06
C SER A 108 11.93 -1.82 4.82
N GLY A 109 13.07 -2.53 4.77
CA GLY A 109 13.20 -3.88 5.33
C GLY A 109 12.50 -4.93 4.47
N TYR A 110 11.76 -5.85 5.10
CA TYR A 110 11.07 -6.95 4.42
C TYR A 110 9.94 -6.46 3.48
N TYR A 111 9.52 -5.19 3.57
CA TYR A 111 8.50 -4.63 2.70
C TYR A 111 8.78 -4.86 1.21
N HIS A 112 10.04 -4.72 0.76
CA HIS A 112 10.36 -4.94 -0.65
C HIS A 112 10.09 -6.38 -1.09
N THR A 113 10.53 -7.35 -0.29
CA THR A 113 10.27 -8.79 -0.51
C THR A 113 8.77 -9.09 -0.46
N PHE A 114 8.05 -8.50 0.49
CA PHE A 114 6.59 -8.63 0.58
C PHE A 114 5.91 -8.13 -0.70
N ILE A 115 6.33 -7.00 -1.27
CA ILE A 115 5.72 -6.46 -2.49
C ILE A 115 5.97 -7.38 -3.70
N GLN A 116 7.18 -7.92 -3.83
CA GLN A 116 7.46 -8.92 -4.86
C GLN A 116 6.55 -10.15 -4.70
N TYR A 117 6.41 -10.65 -3.47
CA TYR A 117 5.52 -11.76 -3.16
C TYR A 117 4.05 -11.43 -3.47
N LEU A 118 3.57 -10.25 -3.08
CA LEU A 118 2.22 -9.76 -3.36
C LEU A 118 1.95 -9.69 -4.86
N VAL A 119 2.91 -9.25 -5.67
CA VAL A 119 2.76 -9.19 -7.13
C VAL A 119 2.71 -10.59 -7.74
N GLN A 120 3.47 -11.55 -7.19
CA GLN A 120 3.54 -12.92 -7.70
C GLN A 120 2.34 -13.79 -7.28
N HIS A 121 1.88 -13.64 -6.03
CA HIS A 121 0.88 -14.53 -5.42
C HIS A 121 -0.46 -13.85 -5.16
N GLY A 122 -0.52 -12.52 -5.20
CA GLY A 122 -1.75 -11.78 -5.00
C GLY A 122 -2.69 -11.84 -6.19
N THR A 123 -3.98 -11.61 -5.93
CA THR A 123 -4.96 -11.41 -6.99
C THR A 123 -4.72 -10.06 -7.65
N ARG A 124 -4.43 -10.08 -8.96
CA ARG A 124 -4.28 -8.88 -9.79
C ARG A 124 -5.63 -8.47 -10.37
N SER A 125 -5.97 -7.20 -10.26
CA SER A 125 -7.05 -6.58 -11.02
C SER A 125 -6.56 -5.33 -11.73
N GLU A 126 -7.15 -5.07 -12.89
CA GLU A 126 -6.79 -3.93 -13.73
C GLU A 126 -8.07 -3.25 -14.21
N LEU A 127 -8.16 -1.95 -13.96
CA LEU A 127 -9.21 -1.07 -14.43
C LEU A 127 -8.57 -0.03 -15.32
N GLY A 128 -8.81 -0.17 -16.62
CA GLY A 128 -8.63 0.85 -17.63
C GLY A 128 -9.72 0.58 -18.65
N LYS A 129 -10.38 1.62 -19.20
CA LYS A 129 -11.31 1.37 -20.30
C LYS A 129 -10.51 0.71 -21.44
N LYS A 130 -10.91 -0.50 -21.84
CA LYS A 130 -10.67 -0.94 -23.21
C LYS A 130 -11.38 0.09 -24.08
N ASP A 131 -10.61 0.74 -24.94
CA ASP A 131 -11.15 1.53 -26.05
C ASP A 131 -12.24 0.68 -26.72
N ASP A 132 -13.44 1.24 -26.87
CA ASP A 132 -14.51 0.70 -27.70
C ASP A 132 -13.99 0.64 -29.14
N ARG A 133 -13.32 -0.46 -29.47
CA ARG A 133 -13.14 -0.89 -30.86
C ARG A 133 -13.83 -2.23 -30.99
N SER A 134 -15.14 -2.15 -31.22
CA SER A 134 -15.85 -3.17 -31.99
C SER A 134 -15.05 -3.51 -33.24
N PRO A 135 -14.72 -4.77 -33.50
CA PRO A 135 -14.56 -5.24 -34.86
C PRO A 135 -15.95 -5.57 -35.41
N ILE A 136 -16.18 -5.07 -36.60
CA ILE A 136 -17.33 -5.30 -37.49
C ILE A 136 -17.46 -6.79 -37.81
#